data_AF-A0A847K606-F1
#
_entry.id   AF-A0A847K606-F1
#
_cell.length_a   1.000
_cell.length_b   1.000
_cell.length_c   1.000
_cell.angle_alpha   90.00
_cell.angle_beta   90.00
_cell.angle_gamma   90.00
#
_symmetry.space_group_name_H-M   'P 1'
#
loop_
_entity.id
_entity.type
_entity.pdbx_description
1 polymer ?
#
loop_
_entity_poly.entity_id
_entity_poly.type
_entity_poly.pdbx_seq_one_letter_code
_entity_poly.pdbx_strand_id
1 'polypeptide(L)' 'MATLTIRNVNQATHDGLRMRAAANGRSVEAEVRSILDDAVDTPEHNFLIALHNAMQGEDLDFNPPIRTSTPRDIELP' A
#
# COMPACT_ATOMS: atom_id res chain seq x y z
N MET A 1 -4.37 14.86 -10.15
CA MET A 1 -5.36 14.52 -11.19
C MET A 1 -4.65 13.74 -12.27
N ALA A 2 -4.77 12.41 -12.24
CA ALA A 2 -4.25 11.54 -13.29
C ALA A 2 -5.44 10.99 -14.08
N THR A 3 -5.32 10.96 -15.41
CA THR A 3 -6.37 10.45 -16.29
C THR A 3 -5.89 9.14 -16.90
N LEU A 4 -6.62 8.05 -16.64
CA LEU A 4 -6.36 6.74 -17.23
C LEU A 4 -7.36 6.50 -18.37
N THR A 5 -6.86 6.16 -19.56
CA THR A 5 -7.71 5.78 -20.70
C THR A 5 -7.51 4.30 -21.00
N ILE A 6 -8.57 3.50 -20.86
CA ILE A 6 -8.55 2.06 -21.17
C ILE A 6 -9.25 1.87 -22.52
N ARG A 7 -8.52 1.37 -23.52
CA ARG A 7 -9.04 1.10 -24.87
C ARG A 7 -9.44 -0.37 -24.99
N ASN A 8 -10.36 -0.66 -25.93
CA ASN A 8 -10.79 -2.02 -26.26
C ASN A 8 -11.40 -2.81 -25.07
N VAL A 9 -12.16 -2.14 -24.21
CA VAL A 9 -12.94 -2.81 -23.17
C VAL A 9 -14.10 -3.57 -23.82
N ASN A 10 -14.25 -4.85 -23.50
CA ASN A 10 -15.38 -5.64 -23.97
C ASN A 10 -16.70 -5.06 -23.46
N GLN A 11 -17.73 -5.03 -24.31
CA GLN A 11 -19.07 -4.55 -23.98
C GLN A 11 -19.62 -5.22 -22.71
N ALA A 12 -19.42 -6.54 -22.57
CA ALA A 12 -19.86 -7.28 -21.39
C ALA A 12 -19.20 -6.75 -20.09
N THR A 13 -17.93 -6.37 -20.15
CA THR A 13 -17.20 -5.78 -19.01
C THR A 13 -17.73 -4.39 -18.68
N HIS A 14 -17.98 -3.57 -19.70
CA HIS A 14 -18.54 -2.22 -19.51
C HIS A 14 -19.94 -2.28 -18.88
N ASP A 15 -20.80 -3.19 -19.35
CA ASP A 15 -22.15 -3.35 -18.81
C ASP A 15 -22.13 -3.89 -17.39
N GLY A 16 -21.21 -4.82 -17.08
CA GLY A 16 -20.96 -5.29 -15.72
C GLY A 16 -20.54 -4.16 -14.77
N LEU A 17 -19.61 -3.30 -15.19
CA LEU A 17 -19.18 -2.13 -14.41
C LEU A 17 -20.34 -1.15 -14.19
N ARG A 18 -21.18 -0.95 -15.20
CA ARG A 18 -22.36 -0.08 -15.09
C ARG A 18 -23.37 -0.60 -14.08
N MET A 19 -23.68 -1.89 -14.12
CA MET A 19 -24.60 -2.51 -13.15
C MET A 19 -24.05 -2.43 -11.73
N ARG A 20 -22.74 -2.69 -11.55
CA ARG A 20 -22.07 -2.61 -10.24
C ARG A 20 -22.06 -1.18 -9.70
N ALA A 21 -21.78 -0.19 -10.54
CA ALA A 21 -21.84 1.22 -10.17
C ALA A 21 -23.25 1.65 -9.74
N ALA A 22 -24.29 1.21 -10.46
CA ALA A 22 -25.67 1.46 -10.09
C ALA A 22 -26.06 0.82 -8.75
N ALA A 23 -25.61 -0.41 -8.49
CA ALA A 23 -25.83 -1.10 -7.21
C ALA A 23 -25.16 -0.36 -6.04
N ASN A 24 -23.98 0.22 -6.27
CA ASN A 24 -23.23 0.99 -5.27
C ASN A 24 -23.64 2.48 -5.20
N GLY A 25 -24.62 2.92 -5.99
CA GLY A 25 -25.12 4.30 -5.99
C GLY A 25 -24.09 5.34 -6.45
N ARG A 26 -23.12 4.96 -7.28
CA ARG A 26 -22.03 5.84 -7.76
C ARG A 26 -21.89 5.82 -9.28
N SER A 27 -21.13 6.76 -9.82
CA SER A 27 -20.84 6.79 -11.26
C SER A 27 -19.94 5.61 -11.67
N VAL A 28 -19.98 5.23 -12.93
CA VAL A 28 -19.10 4.16 -13.47
C VAL A 28 -17.63 4.51 -13.26
N GLU A 29 -17.26 5.78 -13.44
CA GLU A 29 -15.90 6.24 -13.17
C GLU A 29 -15.51 6.10 -11.69
N ALA A 30 -16.42 6.43 -10.77
CA ALA A 30 -16.18 6.26 -9.34
C ALA A 30 -16.07 4.78 -8.94
N GLU A 31 -16.85 3.90 -9.57
CA GLU A 31 -16.73 2.45 -9.41
C GLU A 31 -15.37 1.95 -9.89
N VAL A 32 -14.96 2.32 -11.10
CA VAL A 32 -13.67 1.92 -11.65
C VAL A 32 -12.52 2.41 -10.78
N ARG A 33 -12.60 3.66 -10.30
CA ARG A 33 -11.60 4.21 -9.37
C ARG A 33 -11.51 3.38 -8.10
N SER A 34 -12.64 3.09 -7.45
CA SER A 34 -12.65 2.26 -6.24
C SER A 34 -12.16 0.85 -6.48
N ILE A 35 -12.50 0.21 -7.61
CA ILE A 35 -11.96 -1.11 -7.93
C ILE A 35 -10.43 -1.06 -8.08
N LEU A 36 -9.92 -0.01 -8.73
CA LEU A 36 -8.48 0.18 -8.88
C LEU A 36 -7.84 0.46 -7.51
N ASP A 37 -8.41 1.36 -6.72
CA ASP A 37 -7.95 1.68 -5.37
C ASP A 37 -7.90 0.40 -4.53
N ASP A 38 -8.99 -0.38 -4.45
CA ASP A 38 -9.01 -1.65 -3.69
C ASP A 38 -7.99 -2.68 -4.22
N ALA A 39 -7.71 -2.68 -5.52
CA ALA A 39 -6.76 -3.61 -6.14
C ALA A 39 -5.30 -3.17 -5.95
N VAL A 40 -5.04 -1.86 -5.88
CA VAL A 40 -3.69 -1.29 -5.64
C VAL A 40 -3.42 -1.02 -4.17
N ASP A 41 -4.46 -0.96 -3.34
CA ASP A 41 -4.43 -1.05 -1.88
C ASP A 41 -4.13 -2.50 -1.49
N THR A 42 -3.04 -3.01 -2.06
CA THR A 42 -2.25 -4.00 -1.37
C THR A 42 -1.85 -3.29 -0.08
N PRO A 43 -2.00 -3.89 1.11
CA PRO A 43 -1.32 -3.35 2.27
C PRO A 43 0.14 -3.23 1.80
N GLU A 44 0.64 -2.01 1.61
CA GLU A 44 1.22 -1.32 2.75
C GLU A 44 1.79 -2.35 3.72
N HIS A 45 2.55 -3.35 3.26
CA HIS A 45 3.44 -4.13 4.10
C HIS A 45 4.57 -3.16 4.40
N ASN A 46 4.20 -2.10 5.11
CA ASN A 46 5.06 -1.27 5.86
C ASN A 46 5.65 -2.24 6.86
N PHE A 47 6.81 -2.75 6.47
CA PHE A 47 7.52 -3.78 7.20
C PHE A 47 7.69 -3.35 8.66
N LEU A 48 7.83 -2.04 8.93
CA LEU A 48 7.90 -1.53 10.29
C LEU A 48 6.58 -1.67 11.05
N ILE A 49 5.42 -1.45 10.42
CA ILE A 49 4.11 -1.69 11.04
C ILE A 49 3.89 -3.18 11.29
N ALA A 50 4.21 -4.03 10.29
CA ALA A 50 4.11 -5.48 10.42
C ALA A 50 5.03 -6.02 11.53
N LEU A 51 6.29 -5.54 11.56
CA LEU A 51 7.25 -5.86 12.60
C LEU A 51 6.79 -5.36 13.96
N HIS A 52 6.33 -4.11 14.07
CA HIS A 52 5.82 -3.55 15.33
C HIS A 52 4.68 -4.40 15.90
N ASN A 53 3.68 -4.75 15.09
CA ASN A 53 2.56 -5.61 15.51
C ASN A 53 3.02 -7.02 15.91
N ALA A 54 4.01 -7.59 15.22
CA ALA A 54 4.57 -8.89 15.57
C ALA A 54 5.34 -8.87 16.90
N MET A 55 5.85 -7.70 17.31
CA MET A 55 6.69 -7.52 18.50
C MET A 55 5.90 -7.03 19.73
N GLN A 56 4.63 -6.65 19.57
CA GLN A 56 3.74 -6.13 20.64
C GLN A 56 3.38 -7.15 21.76
N GLY A 57 3.96 -8.35 21.76
CA GLY A 57 3.67 -9.42 22.71
C GLY A 57 4.82 -9.81 23.64
N GLU A 58 6.05 -9.35 23.37
CA GLU A 58 7.22 -9.61 24.22
C GLU A 58 7.85 -8.29 24.66
N ASP A 59 7.95 -8.08 25.99
CA ASP A 59 8.92 -7.14 26.55
C ASP A 59 10.32 -7.73 26.27
N LEU A 60 10.85 -7.41 25.10
CA LEU A 60 12.21 -7.78 24.73
C LEU A 60 13.16 -6.93 25.55
N ASP A 61 13.79 -7.55 26.54
CA ASP A 61 14.88 -6.93 27.28
C ASP A 61 16.12 -6.84 26.37
N PHE A 62 16.13 -5.82 25.52
CA PHE A 62 17.22 -5.55 24.61
C PHE A 62 18.36 -4.95 25.43
N ASN A 63 19.34 -5.79 25.79
CA ASN A 63 20.60 -5.34 26.35
C ASN A 63 21.58 -5.05 25.19
N PRO A 64 21.66 -3.80 24.69
CA PRO A 64 22.58 -3.47 23.62
C PRO A 64 24.02 -3.75 24.08
N PRO A 65 24.86 -4.37 23.23
CA PRO A 65 26.26 -4.57 23.57
C PRO A 65 26.93 -3.21 23.79
N ILE A 66 27.83 -3.14 24.77
CA ILE A 66 28.64 -1.96 25.02
C ILE A 66 29.46 -1.66 23.77
N ARG A 67 29.33 -0.43 23.24
CA ARG A 67 30.15 0.02 22.11
C ARG A 67 31.58 0.21 22.58
N THR A 68 32.47 -0.68 22.16
CA THR A 68 33.92 -0.60 22.44
C THR A 68 34.72 -0.01 21.29
N SER A 69 34.10 0.23 20.13
CA SER A 69 34.78 0.79 18.96
C SER A 69 34.92 2.30 19.03
N THR A 70 36.07 2.80 18.59
CA THR A 70 36.28 4.23 18.33
C THR A 70 35.51 4.65 17.07
N PRO A 71 35.06 5.91 16.98
CA PRO A 71 34.50 6.46 15.75
C PRO A 71 35.47 6.24 14.57
N ARG A 72 34.94 5.95 13.38
CA ARG A 72 35.77 5.97 12.17
C ARG A 72 36.17 7.41 11.87
N ASP A 73 37.42 7.60 11.48
CA ASP A 73 37.88 8.89 10.99
C ASP A 73 37.09 9.29 9.74
N ILE A 74 36.70 10.56 9.69
CA ILE A 74 36.02 11.13 8.54
C ILE A 74 37.10 11.62 7.58
N GLU A 75 37.25 10.96 6.43
CA GLU A 75 38.06 11.48 5.33
C GLU A 75 37.30 12.66 4.69
N LEU A 76 37.65 13.89 5.10
CA LEU A 76 37.17 15.12 4.46
C LEU A 76 38.07 15.45 3.25
N PRO A 77 37.49 15.80 2.09
CA PRO A 77 38.25 16.27 0.93
C PRO A 77 38.88 17.66 1.13
#